data_AF-K9Q047-F1
#
_entry.id   AF-K9Q047-F1
#
_cell.length_a   1.000
_cell.length_b   1.000
_cell.length_c   1.000
_cell.angle_alpha   90.00
_cell.angle_beta   90.00
_cell.angle_gamma   90.00
#
_symmetry.space_group_name_H-M   'P 1'
#
loop_
_entity.id
_entity.type
_entity.pdbx_description
1 polymer ?
#
loop_
_entity_poly.entity_id
_entity_poly.type
_entity_poly.pdbx_seq_one_letter_code
_entity_poly.pdbx_strand_id
1 'polypeptide(L)'
;MGKFILGSVLLSLTLLTACGKKTKLEACTFIEIEKPEAEVEVGDVDIEGGEVEMVCGDKIIDVPWPEFKKHMNLDPEEYLGNIEGFREQVSCLRDENADGKQVSCNTPSNPNDYVSLKFNYDD
;
A
#
# COMPACT_ATOMS: atom_id res chain seq x y z
N MET A 1 -70.11 -12.27 -24.98
CA MET A 1 -69.17 -12.77 -23.95
C MET A 1 -67.77 -12.75 -24.53
N GLY A 2 -67.02 -11.67 -24.30
CA GLY A 2 -65.65 -11.50 -24.81
C GLY A 2 -64.64 -12.01 -23.80
N LYS A 3 -63.75 -12.92 -24.22
CA LYS A 3 -62.64 -13.44 -23.40
C LYS A 3 -61.44 -12.51 -23.55
N PHE A 4 -61.02 -11.87 -22.46
CA PHE A 4 -59.75 -11.14 -22.37
C PHE A 4 -58.61 -12.14 -22.19
N ILE A 5 -57.64 -12.10 -23.10
CA ILE A 5 -56.36 -12.83 -22.97
C ILE A 5 -55.39 -11.89 -22.25
N LEU A 6 -55.17 -12.12 -20.95
CA LEU A 6 -54.09 -11.46 -20.21
C LEU A 6 -52.76 -12.10 -20.62
N GLY A 7 -52.03 -11.44 -21.52
CA GLY A 7 -50.65 -11.76 -21.84
C GLY A 7 -49.75 -11.38 -20.67
N SER A 8 -49.12 -12.37 -20.03
CA SER A 8 -48.10 -12.15 -19.00
C SER A 8 -46.77 -11.81 -19.68
N VAL A 9 -46.33 -10.55 -19.54
CA VAL A 9 -45.00 -10.10 -19.95
C VAL A 9 -43.99 -10.55 -18.88
N LEU A 10 -43.20 -11.57 -19.19
CA LEU A 10 -42.07 -12.03 -18.37
C LEU A 10 -40.91 -11.04 -18.51
N LEU A 11 -40.77 -10.12 -17.55
CA LEU A 11 -39.55 -9.33 -17.36
C LEU A 11 -38.41 -10.27 -16.93
N SER A 12 -37.52 -10.60 -17.86
CA SER A 12 -36.27 -11.29 -17.54
C SER A 12 -35.28 -10.26 -16.99
N LEU A 13 -35.13 -10.21 -15.65
CA LEU A 13 -34.02 -9.50 -15.01
C LEU A 13 -32.73 -10.29 -15.24
N THR A 14 -31.94 -9.85 -16.21
CA THR A 14 -30.54 -10.28 -16.36
C THR A 14 -29.72 -9.69 -15.20
N LEU A 15 -29.55 -10.47 -14.14
CA LEU A 15 -28.57 -10.21 -13.09
C LEU A 15 -27.18 -10.29 -13.71
N LEU A 16 -26.62 -9.12 -14.07
CA LEU A 16 -25.20 -8.94 -14.34
C LEU A 16 -24.43 -9.24 -13.03
N THR A 17 -24.04 -10.49 -12.85
CA THR A 17 -23.02 -10.84 -11.86
C THR A 17 -21.70 -10.28 -12.35
N ALA A 18 -21.40 -9.04 -11.96
CA ALA A 18 -20.07 -8.49 -12.09
C ALA A 18 -19.12 -9.33 -11.22
N CYS A 19 -18.51 -10.35 -11.81
CA CYS A 19 -17.36 -11.05 -11.25
C CYS A 19 -16.15 -10.11 -11.33
N GLY A 20 -16.17 -9.03 -10.54
CA GLY A 20 -14.99 -8.22 -10.30
C GLY A 20 -14.03 -9.02 -9.44
N LYS A 21 -12.76 -9.13 -9.84
CA LYS A 21 -11.70 -9.61 -8.96
C LYS A 21 -11.83 -8.87 -7.62
N LYS A 22 -12.00 -9.61 -6.52
CA LYS A 22 -12.16 -9.02 -5.20
C LYS A 22 -10.82 -8.38 -4.82
N THR A 23 -10.75 -7.04 -4.83
CA THR A 23 -9.61 -6.31 -4.30
C THR A 23 -9.33 -6.79 -2.87
N LYS A 24 -8.14 -7.35 -2.65
CA LYS A 24 -7.66 -7.79 -1.34
C LYS A 24 -6.64 -6.77 -0.86
N LEU A 25 -7.12 -5.89 0.03
CA LEU A 25 -6.28 -4.91 0.72
C LEU A 25 -5.73 -5.52 2.00
N GLU A 26 -4.43 -5.38 2.20
CA GLU A 26 -3.69 -5.84 3.38
C GLU A 26 -3.15 -4.63 4.12
N ALA A 27 -3.43 -4.55 5.42
CA ALA A 27 -2.82 -3.54 6.26
C ALA A 27 -1.33 -3.87 6.47
N CYS A 28 -0.49 -2.85 6.35
CA CYS A 28 0.93 -2.96 6.58
C CYS A 28 1.27 -2.55 8.01
N THR A 29 2.16 -3.30 8.65
CA THR A 29 2.69 -3.00 9.98
C THR A 29 4.16 -2.65 9.86
N PHE A 30 4.54 -1.44 10.26
CA PHE A 30 5.93 -1.00 10.32
C PHE A 30 6.73 -1.81 11.33
N ILE A 31 7.88 -2.33 10.96
CA ILE A 31 8.71 -3.20 11.81
C ILE A 31 9.95 -2.44 12.26
N GLU A 32 10.66 -1.84 11.29
CA GLU A 32 11.94 -1.18 11.51
C GLU A 32 12.09 0.09 10.65
N ILE A 33 12.95 0.99 11.10
CA ILE A 33 13.48 2.11 10.33
C ILE A 33 14.98 1.89 10.24
N GLU A 34 15.42 1.45 9.07
CA GLU A 34 16.81 1.09 8.82
C GLU A 34 17.61 2.30 8.35
N LYS A 35 18.83 2.42 8.87
CA LYS A 35 19.71 3.53 8.49
C LYS A 35 20.37 3.23 7.15
N PRO A 36 20.73 4.26 6.37
CA PRO A 36 21.61 4.07 5.24
C PRO A 36 22.93 3.45 5.70
N GLU A 37 23.29 2.31 5.13
CA GLU A 37 24.60 1.70 5.31
C GLU A 37 25.47 1.98 4.09
N ALA A 38 26.73 2.33 4.35
CA ALA A 38 27.73 2.52 3.31
C ALA A 38 28.69 1.34 3.38
N GLU A 39 28.52 0.37 2.49
CA GLU A 39 29.51 -0.69 2.31
C GLU A 39 30.64 -0.16 1.42
N VAL A 40 31.83 -0.04 1.99
CA VAL A 40 33.02 0.38 1.26
C VAL A 40 33.75 -0.87 0.76
N GLU A 41 33.35 -1.40 -0.40
CA GLU A 41 34.21 -2.32 -1.15
C GLU A 41 35.27 -1.53 -1.95
N VAL A 42 36.46 -2.09 -2.09
CA VAL A 42 37.65 -1.44 -2.67
C VAL A 42 37.45 -1.17 -4.16
N GLY A 43 36.75 -0.08 -4.51
CA GLY A 43 36.57 0.38 -5.89
C GLY A 43 35.28 1.14 -6.15
N ASP A 44 34.20 0.80 -5.45
CA ASP A 44 32.87 1.37 -5.63
C ASP A 44 32.25 1.64 -4.24
N VAL A 45 31.78 2.86 -4.00
CA VAL A 45 30.98 3.17 -2.81
C VAL A 45 29.53 2.90 -3.21
N ASP A 46 29.00 1.74 -2.84
CA ASP A 46 27.57 1.53 -2.91
C ASP A 46 26.95 2.17 -1.65
N ILE A 47 26.00 3.07 -1.87
CA ILE A 47 25.31 3.77 -0.79
C ILE A 47 23.91 3.19 -0.78
N GLU A 48 23.66 2.25 0.12
CA GLU A 48 22.29 1.82 0.40
C GLU A 48 21.59 2.95 1.17
N GLY A 49 20.47 3.41 0.63
CA GLY A 49 19.66 4.43 1.28
C GLY A 49 18.96 3.85 2.50
N GLY A 50 18.61 4.68 3.48
CA GLY A 50 17.78 4.21 4.59
C GLY A 50 16.39 3.80 4.10
N GLU A 51 15.83 2.77 4.72
CA GLU A 51 14.53 2.19 4.37
C GLU A 51 13.61 2.10 5.59
N VAL A 52 12.32 1.91 5.33
CA VAL A 52 11.33 1.59 6.35
C VAL A 52 10.71 0.26 6.00
N GLU A 53 10.91 -0.72 6.86
CA GLU A 53 10.46 -2.09 6.68
C GLU A 53 9.01 -2.24 7.18
N MET A 54 8.18 -2.95 6.40
CA MET A 54 6.79 -3.24 6.74
C MET A 54 6.39 -4.68 6.43
N VAL A 55 5.62 -5.32 7.32
CA VAL A 55 4.87 -6.54 7.00
C VAL A 55 3.50 -6.17 6.45
N CYS A 56 3.22 -6.55 5.20
CA CYS A 56 1.91 -6.48 4.58
C CYS A 56 1.42 -7.90 4.25
N GLY A 57 0.59 -8.48 5.11
CA GLY A 57 0.15 -9.87 4.95
C GLY A 57 1.30 -10.86 5.24
N ASP A 58 1.69 -11.65 4.24
CA ASP A 58 2.83 -12.58 4.31
C ASP A 58 4.12 -12.01 3.68
N LYS A 59 4.13 -10.72 3.31
CA LYS A 59 5.25 -10.06 2.65
C LYS A 59 5.90 -9.04 3.55
N ILE A 60 7.23 -9.03 3.53
CA ILE A 60 8.06 -7.94 4.05
C ILE A 60 8.39 -7.04 2.85
N ILE A 61 8.27 -5.74 3.03
CA ILE A 61 8.56 -4.74 2.01
C ILE A 61 9.37 -3.60 2.61
N ASP A 62 10.27 -3.04 1.81
CA ASP A 62 11.11 -1.93 2.20
C ASP A 62 10.77 -0.71 1.37
N VAL A 63 10.40 0.38 2.05
CA VAL A 63 10.13 1.66 1.40
C VAL A 63 11.31 2.59 1.65
N PRO A 64 12.03 3.02 0.60
CA PRO A 64 13.14 3.94 0.75
C PRO A 64 12.69 5.27 1.38
N TRP A 65 13.48 5.82 2.30
CA TRP A 65 13.21 7.11 2.93
C TRP A 65 12.86 8.24 1.94
N PRO A 66 13.49 8.34 0.75
CA PRO A 66 13.12 9.35 -0.24
C PRO A 66 11.64 9.32 -0.66
N GLU A 67 10.97 8.17 -0.64
CA GLU A 67 9.55 8.08 -0.97
C GLU A 67 8.71 8.81 0.10
N PHE A 68 8.99 8.60 1.40
CA PHE A 68 8.32 9.33 2.49
C PHE A 68 8.62 10.83 2.44
N LYS A 69 9.89 11.20 2.28
CA LYS A 69 10.29 12.62 2.25
C LYS A 69 9.61 13.36 1.09
N LYS A 70 9.60 12.76 -0.10
CA LYS A 70 9.07 13.38 -1.32
C LYS A 70 7.54 13.43 -1.36
N HIS A 71 6.87 12.35 -0.95
CA HIS A 71 5.43 12.19 -1.16
C HIS A 71 4.60 12.54 0.07
N MET A 72 5.20 12.52 1.27
CA MET A 72 4.48 12.69 2.53
C MET A 72 5.02 13.84 3.38
N ASN A 73 6.15 14.43 2.99
CA ASN A 73 6.88 15.40 3.81
C ASN A 73 7.13 14.86 5.23
N LEU A 74 7.46 13.56 5.31
CA LEU A 74 7.78 12.84 6.54
C LEU A 74 9.20 12.32 6.42
N ASP A 75 10.04 12.60 7.41
CA ASP A 75 11.42 12.14 7.45
C ASP A 75 11.56 10.94 8.41
N PRO A 76 11.75 9.70 7.91
CA PRO A 76 11.92 8.54 8.78
C PRO A 76 13.12 8.65 9.72
N GLU A 77 14.14 9.44 9.37
CA GLU A 77 15.34 9.63 10.19
C GLU A 77 15.00 10.22 11.57
N GLU A 78 13.98 11.08 11.65
CA GLU A 78 13.52 11.70 12.89
C GLU A 78 12.92 10.68 13.89
N TYR A 79 12.60 9.47 13.41
CA TYR A 79 11.96 8.40 14.17
C TYR A 79 12.88 7.20 14.44
N LEU A 80 14.18 7.31 14.15
CA LEU A 80 15.16 6.28 14.48
C LEU A 80 15.11 5.91 15.97
N GLY A 81 14.84 4.64 16.26
CA GLY A 81 14.66 4.14 17.63
C GLY A 81 13.29 4.45 18.26
N ASN A 82 12.35 5.03 17.51
CA ASN A 82 10.98 5.32 17.92
C ASN A 82 9.95 4.93 16.85
N ILE A 83 9.89 3.63 16.54
CA ILE A 83 8.94 3.09 15.55
C ILE A 83 7.48 3.36 15.90
N GLU A 84 7.13 3.36 17.20
CA GLU A 84 5.76 3.65 17.64
C GLU A 84 5.36 5.09 17.28
N GLY A 85 6.26 6.06 17.48
CA GLY A 85 6.02 7.43 17.05
C GLY A 85 5.80 7.55 15.54
N PHE A 86 6.47 6.73 14.73
CA PHE A 86 6.28 6.70 13.28
C PHE A 86 4.91 6.10 12.90
N ARG A 87 4.51 5.00 13.55
CA ARG A 87 3.20 4.34 13.38
C ARG A 87 2.02 5.25 13.73
N GLU A 88 2.20 6.20 14.63
CA GLU A 88 1.17 7.19 14.97
C GLU A 88 0.95 8.21 13.85
N GLN A 89 1.95 8.47 13.01
CA GLN A 89 1.84 9.46 11.92
C GLN A 89 1.22 8.89 10.66
N VAL A 90 1.44 7.60 10.41
CA VAL A 90 1.30 7.03 9.08
C VAL A 90 0.78 5.60 9.17
N SER A 91 -0.15 5.28 8.27
CA SER A 91 -0.68 3.93 8.07
C SER A 91 -0.70 3.62 6.58
N CYS A 92 -0.44 2.36 6.24
CA CYS A 92 -0.21 1.92 4.88
C CYS A 92 -1.04 0.67 4.56
N LEU A 93 -1.50 0.57 3.31
CA LEU A 93 -2.27 -0.54 2.78
C LEU A 93 -1.66 -1.01 1.46
N ARG A 94 -1.58 -2.33 1.25
CA ARG A 94 -1.15 -2.95 -0.01
C ARG A 94 -2.31 -3.68 -0.67
N ASP A 95 -2.50 -3.49 -1.97
CA ASP A 95 -3.40 -4.35 -2.75
C ASP A 95 -2.62 -5.57 -3.25
N GLU A 96 -2.96 -6.75 -2.78
CA GLU A 96 -2.34 -8.02 -3.20
C GLU A 96 -2.51 -8.29 -4.70
N ASN A 97 -3.55 -7.72 -5.32
CA ASN A 97 -3.85 -7.95 -6.74
C ASN A 97 -3.26 -6.89 -7.66
N ALA A 98 -2.58 -5.88 -7.10
CA ALA A 98 -1.92 -4.87 -7.91
C ALA A 98 -0.63 -5.44 -8.50
N ASP A 99 -0.47 -5.29 -9.82
CA ASP A 99 0.72 -5.76 -10.55
C ASP A 99 1.98 -4.90 -10.27
N GLY A 100 1.94 -3.99 -9.29
CA GLY A 100 2.99 -3.00 -9.02
C GLY A 100 3.52 -3.06 -7.59
N LYS A 101 4.81 -2.77 -7.42
CA LYS A 101 5.46 -2.60 -6.11
C LYS A 101 5.11 -1.24 -5.51
N GLN A 102 3.86 -1.09 -5.07
CA GLN A 102 3.37 0.13 -4.44
C GLN A 102 2.52 -0.16 -3.22
N VAL A 103 2.67 0.69 -2.21
CA VAL A 103 1.83 0.72 -1.00
C VAL A 103 1.13 2.08 -0.93
N SER A 104 -0.13 2.09 -0.53
CA SER A 104 -0.91 3.31 -0.35
C SER A 104 -0.89 3.74 1.10
N CYS A 105 -0.31 4.91 1.39
CA CYS A 105 -0.15 5.41 2.74
C CYS A 105 -0.86 6.74 2.94
N ASN A 106 -1.51 6.95 4.09
CA ASN A 106 -2.13 8.23 4.41
C ASN A 106 -1.06 9.26 4.80
N THR A 107 -1.24 10.51 4.41
CA THR A 107 -0.33 11.59 4.84
C THR A 107 -0.53 11.93 6.32
N PRO A 108 0.51 12.35 7.06
CA PRO A 108 0.36 12.81 8.44
C PRO A 108 -0.55 14.04 8.57
N SER A 109 -0.58 14.90 7.56
CA SER A 109 -1.41 16.11 7.52
C SER A 109 -2.90 15.84 7.36
N ASN A 110 -3.27 14.74 6.69
CA ASN A 110 -4.66 14.38 6.45
C ASN A 110 -4.80 12.85 6.28
N PRO A 111 -5.51 12.16 7.20
CA PRO A 111 -5.67 10.71 7.14
C PRO A 111 -6.55 10.22 5.97
N ASN A 112 -7.24 11.13 5.27
CA ASN A 112 -8.03 10.81 4.08
C ASN A 112 -7.24 10.95 2.77
N ASP A 113 -6.05 11.57 2.83
CA ASP A 113 -5.20 11.76 1.65
C ASP A 113 -4.19 10.63 1.59
N TYR A 114 -4.34 9.77 0.58
CA TYR A 114 -3.45 8.64 0.33
C TYR A 114 -2.50 8.94 -0.81
N VAL A 115 -1.24 8.57 -0.64
CA VAL A 115 -0.22 8.60 -1.68
C VAL A 115 0.35 7.19 -1.88
N SER A 116 0.76 6.90 -3.11
CA SER A 116 1.47 5.65 -3.41
C SER A 116 2.96 5.85 -3.19
N LEU A 117 3.56 4.98 -2.37
CA LEU A 117 5.00 4.86 -2.20
C LEU A 117 5.49 3.60 -2.89
N LYS A 118 6.64 3.68 -3.54
CA LYS A 118 7.30 2.50 -4.12
C LYS A 118 8.04 1.73 -3.05
N PHE A 119 8.08 0.42 -3.20
CA PHE A 119 8.82 -0.47 -2.30
C PHE A 119 9.68 -1.48 -3.06
N ASN A 120 10.62 -2.07 -2.35
CA ASN A 120 11.29 -3.32 -2.71
C ASN A 120 10.77 -4.47 -1.83
N TYR A 121 10.92 -5.70 -2.30
CA TYR A 121 10.66 -6.85 -1.43
C TYR A 121 11.98 -7.16 -0.75
N ASP A 122 11.91 -7.39 0.56
CA ASP A 122 13.03 -7.98 1.30
C ASP A 122 13.06 -9.48 0.95
N ASP A 123 14.19 -9.97 0.44
CA ASP A 123 14.38 -11.31 -0.16
C ASP A 123 14.88 -12.35 0.86
#